data_AF-A0A842MT73-F1
#
_entry.id   AF-A0A842MT73-F1
#
_cell.length_a   1.000
_cell.length_b   1.000
_cell.length_c   1.000
_cell.angle_alpha   90.00
_cell.angle_beta   90.00
_cell.angle_gamma   90.00
#
_symmetry.space_group_name_H-M   'P 1'
#
loop_
_entity.id
_entity.type
_entity.pdbx_description
1 polymer ?
#
loop_
_entity_poly.entity_id
_entity_poly.type
_entity_poly.pdbx_seq_one_letter_code
_entity_poly.pdbx_strand_id
1 'polypeptide(L)'
;MEERYRLIITAEKIKGRCPVFNVGDKIIVESPRIIAEETDNLCIHMLGCILSMLVPLSRGISFKSLGLSKEEGEEGYFQCLDPGEPYTQGGTVLFKIRRERIS
;
A
#
# COMPACT_ATOMS: atom_id res chain seq x y z
N MET A 1 -5.26 22.98 12.01
CA MET A 1 -5.88 22.06 11.03
C MET A 1 -5.18 20.73 11.21
N GLU A 2 -5.92 19.63 11.27
CA GLU A 2 -5.29 18.30 11.28
C GLU A 2 -4.56 18.10 9.96
N GLU A 3 -3.30 17.66 10.03
CA GLU A 3 -2.54 17.32 8.83
C GLU A 3 -3.24 16.19 8.08
N ARG A 4 -3.39 16.34 6.78
CA ARG A 4 -3.92 15.28 5.91
C ARG A 4 -2.93 14.95 4.83
N TYR A 5 -2.83 13.66 4.57
CA TYR A 5 -1.95 13.12 3.56
C TYR A 5 -2.72 12.25 2.57
N ARG A 6 -2.41 12.42 1.29
CA ARG A 6 -2.74 11.48 0.21
C ARG A 6 -1.73 10.34 0.28
N LEU A 7 -2.17 9.10 0.24
CA LEU A 7 -1.30 7.93 0.18
C LEU A 7 -1.26 7.38 -1.24
N ILE A 8 -0.07 7.05 -1.69
CA ILE A 8 0.20 6.52 -3.03
C ILE A 8 0.88 5.18 -2.83
N ILE A 9 0.15 4.12 -3.14
CA ILE A 9 0.61 2.75 -3.02
C ILE A 9 0.99 2.28 -4.41
N THR A 10 2.20 1.78 -4.59
CA THR A 10 2.72 1.29 -5.87
C THR A 10 3.11 -0.18 -5.72
N ALA A 11 2.71 -1.02 -6.68
CA ALA A 11 3.21 -2.38 -6.81
C ALA A 11 4.68 -2.33 -7.26
N GLU A 12 5.60 -2.42 -6.30
CA GLU A 12 7.03 -2.22 -6.51
C GLU A 12 7.69 -3.46 -7.13
N LYS A 13 7.35 -4.65 -6.62
CA LYS A 13 7.90 -5.93 -7.11
C LYS A 13 6.86 -7.04 -7.00
N ILE A 14 6.90 -7.98 -7.94
CA ILE A 14 6.08 -9.20 -7.91
C ILE A 14 7.03 -10.40 -7.93
N LYS A 15 6.90 -11.29 -6.96
CA LYS A 15 7.59 -12.58 -6.92
C LYS A 15 6.56 -13.69 -7.14
N GLY A 16 6.73 -14.47 -8.22
CA GLY A 16 5.71 -15.41 -8.67
C GLY A 16 4.71 -14.70 -9.58
N ARG A 17 3.41 -14.99 -9.41
CA ARG A 17 2.35 -14.43 -10.26
C ARG A 17 1.29 -13.72 -9.42
N CYS A 18 0.95 -12.48 -9.79
CA CYS A 18 -0.26 -11.81 -9.30
C CYS A 18 -1.29 -11.72 -10.44
N PRO A 19 -2.56 -12.12 -10.23
CA PRO A 19 -3.59 -11.97 -11.27
C PRO A 19 -4.22 -10.58 -11.32
N VAL A 20 -3.92 -9.69 -10.35
CA VAL A 20 -4.54 -8.37 -10.23
C VAL A 20 -3.58 -7.24 -10.57
N PHE A 21 -2.34 -7.28 -10.05
CA PHE A 21 -1.38 -6.19 -10.21
C PHE A 21 -0.29 -6.52 -11.21
N ASN A 22 0.16 -5.48 -11.94
CA ASN A 22 1.44 -5.42 -12.61
C ASN A 22 2.42 -4.53 -11.84
N VAL A 23 3.73 -4.69 -12.09
CA VAL A 23 4.73 -3.78 -11.51
C VAL A 23 4.48 -2.36 -12.04
N GLY A 24 4.39 -1.40 -11.12
CA GLY A 24 4.12 0.01 -11.42
C GLY A 24 2.66 0.43 -11.24
N ASP A 25 1.71 -0.51 -11.11
CA ASP A 25 0.31 -0.21 -10.81
C ASP A 25 0.18 0.58 -9.50
N LYS A 26 -0.75 1.54 -9.48
CA LYS A 26 -0.96 2.46 -8.36
C LYS A 26 -2.35 2.35 -7.76
N ILE A 27 -2.42 2.61 -6.46
CA ILE A 27 -3.66 2.88 -5.72
C ILE A 27 -3.51 4.22 -5.02
N ILE A 28 -4.51 5.08 -5.18
CA ILE A 28 -4.54 6.41 -4.58
C ILE A 28 -5.58 6.44 -3.47
N VAL A 29 -5.14 6.75 -2.26
CA VAL A 29 -6.00 6.83 -1.08
C VAL A 29 -6.00 8.25 -0.54
N GLU A 30 -7.18 8.84 -0.46
CA GLU A 30 -7.45 10.07 0.28
C GLU A 30 -8.49 9.75 1.34
N SER A 31 -8.01 9.33 2.51
CA SER A 31 -8.88 8.82 3.58
C SER A 31 -10.05 9.77 3.86
N PRO A 32 -11.29 9.25 3.92
CA PRO A 32 -11.65 7.83 4.00
C PRO A 32 -11.90 7.13 2.64
N ARG A 33 -11.49 7.72 1.52
CA ARG A 33 -11.78 7.24 0.16
C ARG A 33 -10.55 6.66 -0.53
N ILE A 34 -10.79 5.69 -1.40
CA ILE A 34 -9.88 5.32 -2.47
C ILE A 34 -10.37 6.07 -3.72
N ILE A 35 -9.46 6.79 -4.39
CA ILE A 35 -9.79 7.54 -5.59
C ILE A 35 -9.75 6.55 -6.76
N ALA A 36 -10.91 6.04 -7.13
CA ALA A 36 -11.04 4.96 -8.11
C ALA A 36 -10.54 5.39 -9.50
N GLU A 37 -10.74 6.66 -9.86
CA GLU A 37 -10.34 7.25 -11.14
C GLU A 37 -8.83 7.38 -11.30
N GLU A 38 -8.08 7.40 -10.19
CA GLU A 38 -6.60 7.47 -10.18
C GLU A 38 -5.95 6.13 -9.79
N THR A 39 -6.74 5.07 -9.59
CA THR A 39 -6.27 3.73 -9.16
C THR A 39 -6.33 2.75 -10.32
N ASP A 40 -5.20 2.11 -10.64
CA ASP A 40 -5.11 1.16 -11.76
C ASP A 40 -5.85 -0.15 -11.46
N ASN A 41 -5.63 -0.71 -10.27
CA ASN A 41 -6.21 -1.99 -9.83
C ASN A 41 -6.43 -2.00 -8.32
N LEU A 42 -7.38 -2.83 -7.86
CA LEU A 42 -7.66 -3.01 -6.44
C LEU A 42 -7.87 -4.50 -6.10
N CYS A 43 -7.20 -4.97 -5.06
CA CYS A 43 -7.26 -6.36 -4.61
C CYS A 43 -7.74 -6.47 -3.17
N ILE A 44 -8.69 -7.38 -2.90
CA ILE A 44 -9.21 -7.65 -1.55
C ILE A 44 -8.10 -8.15 -0.61
N HIS A 45 -7.18 -9.00 -1.10
CA HIS A 45 -6.06 -9.49 -0.28
C HIS A 45 -5.10 -8.35 0.13
N MET A 46 -4.77 -7.46 -0.81
CA MET A 46 -3.92 -6.30 -0.51
C MET A 46 -4.60 -5.38 0.52
N LEU A 47 -5.90 -5.12 0.37
CA LEU A 47 -6.65 -4.35 1.38
C LEU A 47 -6.59 -5.02 2.74
N GLY A 48 -6.76 -6.35 2.81
CA GLY A 48 -6.59 -7.11 4.05
C GLY A 48 -5.24 -6.88 4.76
N CYS A 49 -4.16 -6.63 4.00
CA CYS A 49 -2.83 -6.36 4.57
C CYS A 49 -2.69 -4.98 5.21
N ILE A 50 -3.37 -3.95 4.69
CA ILE A 50 -3.04 -2.55 4.98
C ILE A 50 -4.22 -1.70 5.47
N LEU A 51 -5.46 -2.20 5.38
CA LEU A 51 -6.69 -1.43 5.62
C LEU A 51 -6.68 -0.70 6.97
N SER A 52 -6.23 -1.36 8.04
CA SER A 52 -6.18 -0.78 9.39
C SER A 52 -5.16 0.37 9.53
N MET A 53 -4.18 0.45 8.62
CA MET A 53 -3.11 1.45 8.65
C MET A 53 -3.39 2.65 7.73
N LEU A 54 -4.29 2.54 6.75
CA LEU A 54 -4.58 3.61 5.79
C LEU A 54 -5.05 4.91 6.47
N VAL A 55 -5.98 4.82 7.42
CA VAL A 55 -6.48 6.01 8.14
C VAL A 55 -5.41 6.63 9.04
N PRO A 56 -4.71 5.88 9.91
CA PRO A 56 -3.58 6.41 10.68
C PRO A 56 -2.51 7.10 9.82
N LEU A 57 -2.07 6.45 8.74
CA LEU A 57 -1.05 6.98 7.84
C LEU A 57 -1.50 8.28 7.16
N SER A 58 -2.77 8.36 6.75
CA SER A 58 -3.36 9.58 6.16
C SER A 58 -3.43 10.76 7.14
N ARG A 59 -3.27 10.51 8.45
CA ARG A 59 -3.27 11.51 9.53
C ARG A 59 -1.88 11.77 10.11
N GLY A 60 -0.82 11.32 9.42
CA GLY A 60 0.55 11.66 9.79
C GLY A 60 1.25 10.67 10.73
N ILE A 61 0.61 9.56 11.12
CA ILE A 61 1.29 8.53 11.92
C ILE A 61 2.52 7.99 11.18
N SER A 62 3.63 7.82 11.91
CA SER A 62 4.93 7.42 11.34
C SER A 62 4.88 6.00 10.77
N PHE A 63 5.40 5.82 9.55
CA PHE A 63 5.61 4.51 8.95
C PHE A 63 6.52 3.63 9.83
N LYS A 64 7.53 4.22 10.48
CA LYS A 64 8.44 3.50 11.38
C LYS A 64 7.71 2.98 12.60
N SER A 65 6.87 3.81 13.23
CA SER A 65 6.06 3.39 14.39
C SER A 65 5.08 2.25 14.08
N LEU A 66 4.62 2.16 12.83
CA LEU A 66 3.74 1.08 12.34
C LEU A 66 4.51 -0.13 11.81
N GLY A 67 5.85 -0.14 11.88
CA GLY A 67 6.68 -1.24 11.41
C GLY A 67 6.80 -1.36 9.89
N LEU A 68 6.44 -0.31 9.14
CA LEU A 68 6.49 -0.29 7.67
C LEU A 68 7.81 0.26 7.11
N SER A 69 8.67 0.83 7.96
CA SER A 69 9.96 1.38 7.56
C SER A 69 11.00 1.26 8.69
N LYS A 70 12.29 1.33 8.34
CA LYS A 70 13.39 1.33 9.31
C LYS A 70 13.68 2.72 9.88
N GLU A 71 13.55 3.73 9.04
CA GLU A 71 13.87 5.13 9.35
C GLU A 71 12.61 6.00 9.32
N GLU A 72 12.66 7.15 9.98
CA GLU A 72 11.60 8.16 9.82
C GLU A 72 11.58 8.68 8.38
N GLY A 73 10.38 8.99 7.90
CA GLY A 73 10.19 9.51 6.55
C GLY A 73 8.78 9.34 6.05
N GLU A 74 8.63 9.54 4.74
CA GLU A 74 7.35 9.62 4.05
C GLU A 74 7.03 8.35 3.24
N GLU A 75 7.81 7.29 3.45
CA GLU A 75 7.72 6.03 2.71
C GLU A 75 7.74 4.81 3.64
N GLY A 76 6.99 3.78 3.27
CA GLY A 76 7.00 2.47 3.91
C GLY A 76 6.73 1.37 2.90
N TYR A 77 6.83 0.13 3.38
CA TYR A 77 6.67 -1.06 2.56
C TYR A 77 5.83 -2.10 3.29
N PHE A 78 4.99 -2.80 2.53
CA PHE A 78 4.24 -3.95 3.02
C PHE A 78 4.08 -4.97 1.89
N GLN A 79 3.69 -6.20 2.23
CA GLN A 79 3.55 -7.28 1.27
C GLN A 79 2.13 -7.82 1.22
N CYS A 80 1.73 -8.33 0.05
CA CYS A 80 0.53 -9.14 -0.11
C CYS A 80 0.63 -10.43 0.74
N LEU A 81 -0.52 -10.92 1.22
CA LEU A 81 -0.65 -12.14 2.03
C LEU A 81 -0.27 -13.42 1.28
N ASP A 82 -0.40 -13.46 -0.05
CA ASP A 82 -0.17 -14.67 -0.84
C ASP A 82 1.32 -15.09 -0.76
N PRO A 83 1.63 -16.27 -0.19
CA PRO A 83 3.01 -16.72 0.00
C PRO A 83 3.69 -17.19 -1.30
N GLY A 84 2.92 -17.50 -2.35
CA GLY A 84 3.43 -18.13 -3.57
C GLY A 84 3.89 -19.59 -3.40
N GLU A 85 4.64 -20.07 -4.39
CA GLU A 85 5.13 -21.46 -4.44
C GLU A 85 6.09 -21.78 -3.27
N PRO A 86 6.03 -23.00 -2.70
CA PRO A 86 5.26 -24.17 -3.16
C PRO A 86 3.81 -24.24 -2.64
N TYR A 87 3.32 -23.20 -1.95
CA TYR A 87 2.04 -23.26 -1.22
C TYR A 87 0.84 -22.82 -2.07
N THR A 88 1.07 -21.90 -3.00
CA THR A 88 0.08 -21.44 -3.98
C THR A 88 0.73 -21.29 -5.35
N GLN A 89 -0.09 -21.32 -6.40
CA GLN A 89 0.36 -20.99 -7.77
C GLN A 89 0.50 -19.47 -8.01
N GLY A 90 0.25 -18.67 -6.97
CA GLY A 90 0.27 -17.22 -7.03
C GLY A 90 1.64 -16.65 -6.72
N GLY A 91 1.66 -15.59 -5.92
CA GLY A 91 2.88 -14.86 -5.62
C GLY A 91 2.64 -13.66 -4.75
N THR A 92 3.71 -13.19 -4.11
CA THR A 92 3.65 -12.00 -3.27
C THR A 92 3.98 -10.75 -4.06
N VAL A 93 3.24 -9.69 -3.78
CA VAL A 93 3.51 -8.33 -4.28
C VAL A 93 4.08 -7.53 -3.12
N LEU A 94 5.28 -6.97 -3.34
CA LEU A 94 5.83 -5.95 -2.46
C LEU A 94 5.25 -4.61 -2.90
N PHE A 95 4.54 -3.95 -1.98
CA PHE A 95 4.02 -2.62 -2.19
C PHE A 95 4.92 -1.59 -1.52
N LYS A 96 5.19 -0.50 -2.23
CA LYS A 96 5.71 0.73 -1.67
C LYS A 96 4.55 1.67 -1.40
N ILE A 97 4.45 2.20 -0.20
CA ILE A 97 3.47 3.23 0.15
C ILE A 97 4.22 4.52 0.48
N ARG A 98 3.84 5.62 -0.17
CA ARG A 98 4.36 6.96 0.13
C ARG A 98 3.23 7.91 0.45
N ARG A 99 3.49 8.97 1.21
CA ARG A 99 2.49 9.99 1.52
C ARG A 99 2.87 11.37 0.99
N GLU A 100 1.87 12.13 0.59
CA GLU A 100 1.99 13.52 0.10
C GLU A 100 1.03 14.40 0.91
N ARG A 101 1.54 15.53 1.44
CA ARG A 101 0.71 16.45 2.24
C ARG A 101 -0.30 17.16 1.35
N ILE A 102 -1.56 17.20 1.79
CA ILE A 102 -2.67 17.86 1.08
C ILE A 102 -3.33 18.98 1.90
N SER A 103 -3.16 19.02 3.22
CA SER A 103 -3.54 20.15 4.10
C SER A 103 -2.76 20.13 5.41
#